data_AF-A0A6A4VNF6-F1
#
_entry.id   AF-A0A6A4VNF6-F1
#
_cell.length_a   1.000
_cell.length_b   1.000
_cell.length_c   1.000
_cell.angle_alpha   90.00
_cell.angle_beta   90.00
_cell.angle_gamma   90.00
#
_symmetry.space_group_name_H-M   'P 1'
#
loop_
_entity.id
_entity.type
_entity.pdbx_description
1 polymer ?
#
loop_
_entity_poly.entity_id
_entity_poly.type
_entity_poly.pdbx_seq_one_letter_code
_entity_poly.pdbx_strand_id
1 'polypeptide(L)'
;MFTIGYAMIGTPLLLVFLGRIGSGMSDSFRYIYSRCICRWCRTRRYQNEAGMGQRRKRLWEDDVGKEDYMPTDQVQVPIVITMIMIALCLILGAVIFSNWEDWSLSSAGYFSFVTLTTIGFGDMVPGNR
;
A
#
# COMPACT_ATOMS: atom_id res chain seq x y z
N MET A 1 14.41 -21.21 27.99
CA MET A 1 14.14 -22.35 27.07
C MET A 1 12.79 -22.21 26.37
N PHE A 2 11.69 -21.95 27.07
CA PHE A 2 10.37 -21.75 26.44
C PHE A 2 10.30 -20.60 25.41
N THR A 3 10.94 -19.46 25.68
CA THR A 3 11.01 -18.31 24.75
C THR A 3 11.74 -18.63 23.46
N ILE A 4 12.81 -19.43 23.53
CA ILE A 4 13.60 -19.86 22.39
C ILE A 4 12.79 -20.82 21.51
N GLY A 5 12.08 -21.77 22.12
CA GLY A 5 11.19 -22.69 21.40
C GLY A 5 10.03 -21.97 20.71
N TYR A 6 9.43 -20.98 21.38
CA TYR A 6 8.37 -20.15 20.80
C TYR A 6 8.87 -19.31 19.62
N ALA A 7 10.03 -18.68 19.73
CA ALA A 7 10.62 -17.88 18.65
C ALA A 7 10.94 -18.74 17.41
N MET A 8 11.50 -19.94 17.59
CA MET A 8 11.84 -20.83 16.48
C MET A 8 10.63 -21.27 15.66
N ILE A 9 9.46 -21.46 16.30
CA ILE A 9 8.22 -21.84 15.59
C ILE A 9 7.47 -20.59 15.11
N GLY A 10 7.50 -19.51 15.89
CA GLY A 10 6.77 -18.28 15.63
C GLY A 10 7.29 -17.49 14.44
N THR A 11 8.61 -17.33 14.31
CA THR A 11 9.20 -16.59 13.17
C THR A 11 8.85 -17.19 11.80
N PRO A 12 9.00 -18.50 11.53
CA PRO A 12 8.63 -19.05 10.24
C PRO A 12 7.11 -18.98 9.98
N LEU A 13 6.28 -19.17 11.03
CA LEU A 13 4.83 -19.08 10.89
C LEU A 13 4.38 -17.63 10.58
N LEU A 14 5.01 -16.64 11.23
CA LEU A 14 4.81 -15.23 10.93
C LEU A 14 5.21 -14.90 9.48
N LEU A 15 6.34 -15.43 9.00
CA LEU A 15 6.78 -15.21 7.61
C LEU A 15 5.79 -15.79 6.59
N VAL A 16 5.29 -17.00 6.83
CA VAL A 16 4.26 -17.62 5.97
C VAL A 16 2.97 -16.80 5.99
N PHE A 17 2.55 -16.35 7.17
CA PHE A 17 1.36 -15.52 7.32
C PHE A 17 1.49 -14.16 6.62
N LEU A 18 2.62 -13.47 6.82
CA LEU A 18 2.94 -12.22 6.13
C LEU A 18 2.98 -12.41 4.61
N GLY A 19 3.51 -13.53 4.11
CA GLY A 19 3.49 -13.85 2.68
C GLY A 19 2.08 -13.97 2.11
N ARG A 20 1.16 -14.62 2.84
CA ARG A 20 -0.25 -14.77 2.42
C ARG A 20 -0.97 -13.42 2.40
N ILE A 21 -0.80 -12.60 3.44
CA ILE A 21 -1.36 -11.25 3.48
C ILE A 21 -0.78 -10.40 2.35
N GLY A 22 0.54 -10.49 2.13
CA GLY A 22 1.24 -9.77 1.07
C GLY A 22 0.67 -10.06 -0.32
N SER A 23 0.35 -11.33 -0.62
CA SER A 23 -0.31 -11.69 -1.88
C SER A 23 -1.70 -11.08 -2.02
N GLY A 24 -2.56 -11.16 -0.99
CA GLY A 24 -3.90 -10.58 -1.04
C GLY A 24 -3.89 -9.04 -1.11
N MET A 25 -2.94 -8.41 -0.44
CA MET A 25 -2.69 -6.98 -0.54
C MET A 25 -2.24 -6.59 -1.95
N SER A 26 -1.27 -7.31 -2.53
CA SER A 26 -0.80 -7.07 -3.90
C SER A 26 -1.94 -7.12 -4.92
N ASP A 27 -2.83 -8.10 -4.82
CA ASP A 27 -3.98 -8.22 -5.72
C ASP A 27 -4.99 -7.08 -5.54
N SER A 28 -5.27 -6.72 -4.29
CA SER A 28 -6.11 -5.55 -3.96
C SER A 28 -5.49 -4.26 -4.50
N PHE A 29 -4.17 -4.10 -4.43
CA PHE A 29 -3.48 -2.92 -4.92
C PHE A 29 -3.41 -2.86 -6.44
N ARG A 30 -3.20 -3.98 -7.14
CA ARG A 30 -3.34 -4.05 -8.60
C ARG A 30 -4.74 -3.60 -9.04
N TYR A 31 -5.75 -4.02 -8.30
CA TYR A 31 -7.13 -3.62 -8.54
C TYR A 31 -7.39 -2.12 -8.29
N ILE A 32 -6.91 -1.58 -7.16
CA ILE A 32 -7.03 -0.15 -6.84
C ILE A 32 -6.26 0.70 -7.84
N TYR A 33 -5.04 0.31 -8.20
CA TYR A 33 -4.22 1.01 -9.19
C TYR A 33 -4.90 1.01 -10.55
N SER A 34 -5.38 -0.14 -11.04
CA SER A 34 -6.14 -0.22 -12.29
C SER A 34 -7.37 0.68 -12.23
N ARG A 35 -8.16 0.66 -11.15
CA ARG A 35 -9.33 1.54 -11.05
C ARG A 35 -8.99 3.02 -10.97
N CYS A 36 -7.99 3.43 -10.17
CA CYS A 36 -7.64 4.82 -9.94
C CYS A 36 -6.89 5.43 -11.14
N ILE A 37 -5.90 4.72 -11.68
CA ILE A 37 -5.10 5.19 -12.81
C ILE A 37 -5.88 5.05 -14.11
N CYS A 38 -6.59 3.94 -14.38
CA CYS A 38 -7.42 3.87 -15.58
C CYS A 38 -8.56 4.89 -15.52
N ARG A 39 -9.16 5.21 -14.36
CA ARG A 39 -10.13 6.33 -14.27
C ARG A 39 -9.46 7.69 -14.48
N TRP A 40 -8.35 7.98 -13.80
CA TRP A 40 -7.70 9.29 -13.89
C TRP A 40 -7.12 9.54 -15.29
N CYS A 41 -6.38 8.58 -15.86
CA CYS A 41 -5.83 8.67 -17.21
C CYS A 41 -6.94 8.77 -18.26
N ARG A 42 -8.03 8.00 -18.11
CA ARG A 42 -9.16 8.04 -19.05
C ARG A 42 -9.93 9.36 -18.96
N THR A 43 -10.14 9.91 -17.76
CA THR A 43 -10.76 11.24 -17.59
C THR A 43 -9.86 12.36 -18.12
N ARG A 44 -8.55 12.31 -17.85
CA ARG A 44 -7.59 13.31 -18.33
C ARG A 44 -7.40 13.24 -19.84
N ARG A 45 -7.42 12.02 -20.41
CA ARG A 45 -7.42 11.80 -21.86
C ARG A 45 -8.70 12.30 -22.51
N TYR A 46 -9.87 12.10 -21.89
CA TYR A 46 -11.13 12.69 -22.37
C TYR A 46 -11.08 14.22 -22.41
N GLN A 47 -10.46 14.87 -21.42
CA GLN A 47 -10.23 16.31 -21.44
C GLN A 47 -9.28 16.74 -22.56
N ASN A 48 -8.19 16.00 -22.79
CA ASN A 48 -7.21 16.33 -23.83
C ASN A 48 -7.72 16.02 -25.26
N GLU A 49 -8.54 14.98 -25.42
CA GLU A 49 -9.15 14.58 -26.71
C GLU A 49 -10.45 15.33 -27.00
N ALA A 50 -10.91 16.23 -26.11
CA ALA A 50 -12.00 17.18 -26.39
C ALA A 50 -11.60 18.30 -27.38
N GLY A 51 -10.59 18.06 -28.21
CA GLY A 51 -10.34 18.77 -29.46
C GLY A 51 -11.27 18.27 -30.57
N MET A 52 -11.79 19.20 -31.37
CA MET A 52 -12.88 19.03 -32.33
C MET A 52 -12.76 17.77 -33.24
N GLY A 53 -13.72 16.85 -33.13
CA GLY A 53 -14.21 16.11 -34.32
C GLY A 53 -14.16 14.57 -34.35
N GLN A 54 -13.72 13.86 -33.31
CA GLN A 54 -13.59 12.38 -33.40
C GLN A 54 -14.72 11.60 -32.70
N ARG A 55 -15.24 10.59 -33.40
CA ARG A 55 -16.38 9.73 -33.02
C ARG A 55 -16.12 8.99 -31.70
N ARG A 56 -16.92 9.29 -30.66
CA ARG A 56 -16.97 8.63 -29.35
C ARG A 56 -16.88 7.10 -29.48
N LYS A 57 -15.77 6.48 -29.09
CA LYS A 57 -15.78 5.07 -28.67
C LYS A 57 -16.41 5.01 -27.27
N ARG A 58 -17.38 4.11 -27.06
CA ARG A 58 -18.07 3.99 -25.76
C ARG A 58 -17.11 3.39 -24.75
N LEU A 59 -16.97 4.07 -23.62
CA LEU A 59 -16.11 3.70 -22.49
C LEU A 59 -16.34 2.30 -21.89
N TRP A 60 -17.50 1.72 -22.20
CA TRP A 60 -17.93 0.38 -21.79
C TRP A 60 -17.39 -0.73 -22.70
N GLU A 61 -16.88 -0.38 -23.89
CA GLU A 61 -16.31 -1.34 -24.85
C GLU A 61 -14.80 -1.58 -24.62
N ASP A 62 -14.18 -0.79 -23.73
CA ASP A 62 -12.78 -0.96 -23.37
C ASP A 62 -12.64 -2.07 -22.32
N ASP A 63 -12.17 -3.24 -22.74
CA ASP A 63 -11.82 -4.39 -21.89
C ASP A 63 -10.73 -3.99 -20.89
N VAL A 64 -11.11 -3.77 -19.63
CA VAL A 64 -10.19 -3.46 -18.53
C VAL A 64 -9.34 -4.69 -18.24
N GLY A 65 -8.07 -4.68 -18.67
CA GLY A 65 -7.11 -5.77 -18.39
C GLY A 65 -6.36 -6.31 -19.62
N LYS A 66 -6.75 -5.93 -20.85
CA LYS A 66 -6.06 -6.32 -22.11
C LYS A 66 -5.26 -5.17 -22.72
N GLU A 67 -4.66 -4.31 -21.90
CA GLU A 67 -3.79 -3.24 -22.40
C GLU A 67 -2.39 -3.83 -22.63
N ASP A 68 -1.94 -3.90 -23.90
CA ASP A 68 -0.59 -4.38 -24.32
C ASP A 68 0.56 -3.68 -23.57
N TYR A 69 0.30 -2.49 -23.02
CA TYR A 69 1.29 -1.71 -22.28
C TYR A 69 1.53 -2.19 -20.84
N MET A 70 0.67 -3.05 -20.26
CA MET A 70 0.85 -3.50 -18.87
C MET A 70 0.26 -4.91 -18.60
N PRO A 71 1.00 -6.00 -18.89
CA PRO A 71 0.57 -7.36 -18.60
C PRO A 71 0.63 -7.62 -17.09
N THR A 72 -0.51 -7.49 -16.40
CA THR A 72 -0.61 -7.67 -14.93
C THR A 72 -0.17 -9.09 -14.45
N ASP A 73 -0.07 -10.03 -15.37
CA ASP A 73 0.29 -11.44 -15.15
C ASP A 73 1.79 -11.67 -14.83
N GLN A 74 2.68 -10.70 -15.14
CA GLN A 74 4.14 -10.86 -15.01
C GLN A 74 4.84 -9.73 -14.22
N VAL A 75 4.09 -8.73 -13.73
CA VAL A 75 4.70 -7.50 -13.19
C VAL A 75 5.11 -7.68 -11.73
N GLN A 76 6.42 -7.73 -11.50
CA GLN A 76 7.06 -7.31 -10.25
C GLN A 76 6.49 -5.95 -9.88
N VAL A 77 5.80 -5.86 -8.74
CA VAL A 77 5.14 -4.63 -8.28
C VAL A 77 6.15 -3.47 -8.41
N PRO A 78 5.83 -2.40 -9.17
CA PRO A 78 6.75 -1.29 -9.35
C PRO A 78 7.23 -0.80 -7.99
N ILE A 79 8.53 -0.61 -7.82
CA ILE A 79 9.16 -0.16 -6.56
C ILE A 79 8.46 1.11 -6.04
N VAL A 80 7.97 1.95 -6.94
CA VAL A 80 7.20 3.15 -6.61
C VAL A 80 5.92 2.84 -5.82
N ILE A 81 5.17 1.79 -6.19
CA ILE A 81 3.94 1.40 -5.49
C ILE A 81 4.25 0.90 -4.09
N THR A 82 5.29 0.07 -3.93
CA THR A 82 5.71 -0.40 -2.61
C THR A 82 6.21 0.74 -1.73
N MET A 83 6.95 1.70 -2.30
CA MET A 83 7.40 2.90 -1.58
C MET A 83 6.24 3.78 -1.13
N ILE A 84 5.24 4.00 -1.99
CA ILE A 84 4.02 4.74 -1.64
C ILE A 84 3.25 4.02 -0.53
N MET A 85 3.12 2.69 -0.61
CA MET A 85 2.43 1.90 0.41
C MET A 85 3.08 2.04 1.78
N ILE A 86 4.41 1.91 1.85
CA ILE A 86 5.16 2.08 3.10
C ILE A 86 5.00 3.51 3.63
N ALA A 87 5.11 4.52 2.76
CA ALA A 87 4.90 5.91 3.15
C ALA A 87 3.49 6.16 3.71
N LEU A 88 2.45 5.61 3.08
CA LEU A 88 1.08 5.70 3.57
C LEU A 88 0.90 5.01 4.92
N CYS A 89 1.48 3.82 5.11
CA CYS A 89 1.46 3.14 6.40
C CYS A 89 2.14 3.96 7.51
N LEU A 90 3.24 4.63 7.20
CA LEU A 90 3.95 5.51 8.14
C LEU A 90 3.12 6.75 8.49
N ILE A 91 2.53 7.41 7.50
CA ILE A 91 1.70 8.60 7.70
C ILE A 91 0.42 8.24 8.46
N LEU A 92 -0.27 7.17 8.05
CA LEU A 92 -1.47 6.69 8.75
C LEU A 92 -1.15 6.31 10.19
N GLY A 93 -0.07 5.57 10.43
CA GLY A 93 0.40 5.25 11.77
C GLY A 93 0.66 6.51 12.60
N ALA A 94 1.41 7.47 12.05
CA ALA A 94 1.71 8.72 12.73
C ALA A 94 0.45 9.52 13.08
N VAL A 95 -0.53 9.58 12.17
CA VAL A 95 -1.80 10.27 12.41
C VAL A 95 -2.62 9.55 13.48
N ILE A 96 -2.73 8.22 13.42
CA ILE A 96 -3.48 7.43 14.40
C ILE A 96 -2.89 7.63 15.81
N PHE A 97 -1.57 7.45 15.95
CA PHE A 97 -0.90 7.59 17.24
C PHE A 97 -0.85 9.03 17.75
N SER A 98 -0.74 10.01 16.84
CA SER A 98 -0.83 11.43 17.21
C SER A 98 -2.21 11.81 17.74
N ASN A 99 -3.29 11.24 17.18
CA ASN A 99 -4.65 11.49 17.67
C ASN A 99 -5.02 10.70 18.94
N TRP A 100 -4.44 9.51 19.13
CA TRP A 100 -4.76 8.68 20.30
C TRP A 100 -4.02 9.10 21.56
N GLU A 101 -2.73 9.45 21.42
CA GLU A 101 -1.84 9.70 22.55
C GLU A 101 -1.46 11.19 22.67
N ASP A 102 -2.09 12.08 21.88
CA ASP A 102 -1.79 13.51 21.75
C ASP A 102 -0.30 13.81 21.49
N TRP A 103 0.41 12.86 20.88
CA TRP A 103 1.82 13.01 20.53
C TRP A 103 2.01 13.95 19.36
N SER A 104 3.13 14.68 19.37
CA SER A 104 3.54 15.48 18.22
C SER A 104 3.74 14.60 16.98
N LEU A 105 3.47 15.15 15.79
CA LEU A 105 3.52 14.39 14.54
C LEU A 105 4.92 13.81 14.26
N SER A 106 5.98 14.47 14.74
CA SER A 106 7.36 13.99 14.65
C SER A 106 7.63 12.80 15.58
N SER A 107 7.14 12.83 16.83
CA SER A 107 7.26 11.72 17.78
C SER A 107 6.45 10.51 17.34
N ALA A 108 5.20 10.72 16.91
CA ALA A 108 4.33 9.66 16.42
C ALA A 108 4.84 9.02 15.11
N GLY A 109 5.44 9.83 14.23
CA GLY A 109 6.12 9.35 13.02
C GLY A 109 7.36 8.50 13.32
N TYR A 110 8.20 8.94 14.27
CA TYR A 110 9.34 8.17 14.75
C TYR A 110 8.91 6.81 15.32
N PHE A 111 7.91 6.79 16.21
CA PHE A 111 7.36 5.56 16.77
C PHE A 111 6.81 4.60 15.69
N SER A 112 6.06 5.14 14.72
CA SER A 112 5.52 4.35 13.61
C SER A 112 6.63 3.75 12.74
N PHE A 113 7.69 4.50 12.47
CA PHE A 113 8.86 4.02 11.72
C PHE A 113 9.63 2.91 12.45
N VAL A 114 9.97 3.13 13.72
CA VAL A 114 10.70 2.15 14.55
C VAL A 114 9.93 0.84 14.71
N THR A 115 8.60 0.93 14.79
CA THR A 115 7.72 -0.24 14.87
C THR A 115 7.60 -0.96 13.52
N LEU A 116 7.36 -0.25 12.42
CA LEU A 116 7.19 -0.85 11.09
C LEU A 116 8.48 -1.45 10.53
N THR A 117 9.62 -0.84 10.84
CA THR A 117 10.94 -1.40 10.49
C THR A 117 11.36 -2.56 11.38
N THR A 118 10.56 -2.88 12.41
CA THR A 118 10.85 -3.91 13.42
C THR A 118 12.13 -3.66 14.22
N ILE A 119 12.66 -2.43 14.21
CA ILE A 119 13.80 -2.02 15.06
C ILE A 119 13.39 -2.08 16.54
N GLY A 120 12.20 -1.57 16.87
CA GLY A 120 11.56 -1.78 18.17
C GLY A 120 12.39 -1.38 19.38
N PHE A 121 12.99 -0.18 19.39
CA PHE A 121 13.80 0.31 20.52
C PHE A 121 13.07 0.27 21.88
N GLY A 122 11.74 0.40 21.87
CA GLY A 122 10.91 0.32 23.08
C GLY A 122 11.05 1.54 24.01
N ASP A 123 11.61 2.64 23.50
CA ASP A 123 11.77 3.91 24.19
C ASP A 123 10.45 4.70 24.31
N MET A 124 9.57 4.55 23.31
CA MET A 124 8.21 5.10 23.32
C MET A 124 7.22 3.95 23.14
N VAL A 125 6.23 3.85 24.03
CA VAL A 125 5.17 2.83 23.97
C VAL A 125 3.81 3.48 24.29
N PRO A 126 2.76 3.21 23.50
CA PRO A 126 1.43 3.74 23.75
C PRO A 126 0.79 3.02 24.95
N GLY A 127 -0.02 3.73 25.73
CA GLY A 127 -0.78 3.13 26.86
C GLY A 127 -0.32 3.55 28.25
N ASN A 128 0.38 4.67 28.37
CA ASN A 128 0.87 5.18 29.66
C ASN A 128 -0.03 6.30 30.19
N ARG A 129 -1.32 6.00 30.41
CA ARG A 129 -2.23 6.82 31.23
C ARG A 129 -2.17 6.41 32.68
#